data_AF-A0AA35RD13-F1
#
_entry.id   AF-A0AA35RD13-F1
#
_cell.length_a   1.000
_cell.length_b   1.000
_cell.length_c   1.000
_cell.angle_alpha   90.00
_cell.angle_beta   90.00
_cell.angle_gamma   90.00
#
_symmetry.space_group_name_H-M   'P 1'
#
loop_
_entity.id
_entity.type
_entity.pdbx_description
1 polymer ?
#
loop_
_entity_poly.entity_id
_entity_poly.type
_entity_poly.pdbx_seq_one_letter_code
_entity_poly.pdbx_strand_id
1 'polypeptide(L)'
;MWLHWQREKELQIDEALRSSLVDVEALRRHAVSMGGLFHSDIRRRVWPKLVGVNMYHIKPYEGAPLTEHKDRAQVLLDVRRCSRRIPEHYSETRRQELQEKLLRVILRLLSEHPDLHYYQGFHDIVITFLLVGGEDFAYAIVNVLVQHHIRDFMDADMDRTKVIICYLRPLLRLESRTLERFIHKSECAYYFCLSWLITWFGHVVRRLDEACRLVDFLLASHPLMPVYLSGAVRENAHTHTHTTTQTHFKLFLD
;
A
#
# COMPACT_ATOMS: atom_id res chain seq x y z
N MET A 1 -28.92 -8.76 -5.00
CA MET A 1 -28.52 -7.82 -3.93
C MET A 1 -27.11 -7.25 -4.16
N TRP A 2 -26.07 -8.07 -4.36
CA TRP A 2 -24.69 -7.59 -4.57
C TRP A 2 -24.49 -6.63 -5.77
N LEU A 3 -25.04 -6.95 -6.93
CA LEU A 3 -24.93 -6.10 -8.12
C LEU A 3 -25.65 -4.74 -7.98
N HIS A 4 -26.69 -4.67 -7.15
CA HIS A 4 -27.48 -3.45 -6.99
C HIS A 4 -26.73 -2.41 -6.14
N TRP A 5 -26.09 -2.82 -5.04
CA TRP A 5 -25.32 -1.88 -4.21
C TRP A 5 -24.08 -1.36 -4.93
N GLN A 6 -23.41 -2.21 -5.73
CA GLN A 6 -22.23 -1.81 -6.49
C GLN A 6 -22.58 -0.74 -7.51
N ARG A 7 -23.68 -0.94 -8.24
CA ARG A 7 -24.17 0.02 -9.22
C ARG A 7 -24.53 1.36 -8.59
N GLU A 8 -25.23 1.33 -7.46
CA GLU A 8 -25.57 2.54 -6.71
C GLU A 8 -24.32 3.28 -6.23
N LYS A 9 -23.34 2.55 -5.65
CA LYS A 9 -22.08 3.12 -5.21
C LYS A 9 -21.27 3.70 -6.39
N GLU A 10 -21.28 3.04 -7.54
CA GLU A 10 -20.61 3.54 -8.75
C GLU A 10 -21.23 4.86 -9.23
N LEU A 11 -22.56 4.97 -9.22
CA LEU A 11 -23.26 6.22 -9.56
C LEU A 11 -22.88 7.36 -8.63
N GLN A 12 -22.83 7.10 -7.31
CA GLN A 12 -22.43 8.09 -6.31
C GLN A 12 -20.96 8.52 -6.46
N ILE A 13 -20.06 7.58 -6.77
CA ILE A 13 -18.66 7.87 -7.10
C ILE A 13 -18.56 8.71 -8.37
N ASP A 14 -19.34 8.39 -9.40
CA ASP A 14 -19.39 9.13 -10.65
C ASP A 14 -19.87 10.56 -10.47
N GLU A 15 -20.90 10.76 -9.64
CA GLU A 15 -21.40 12.08 -9.27
C GLU A 15 -20.33 12.89 -8.53
N ALA A 16 -19.68 12.29 -7.53
CA ALA A 16 -18.58 12.93 -6.79
C ALA A 16 -17.40 13.34 -7.68
N LEU A 17 -17.11 12.55 -8.73
CA LEU A 17 -16.06 12.83 -9.71
C LEU A 17 -16.46 13.92 -10.73
N ARG A 18 -17.74 14.07 -11.05
CA ARG A 18 -18.26 15.02 -12.06
C ARG A 18 -18.67 16.37 -11.47
N SER A 19 -18.77 16.47 -10.14
CA SER A 19 -19.03 17.74 -9.46
C SER A 19 -18.05 18.84 -9.90
N SER A 20 -18.53 20.08 -9.96
CA SER A 20 -17.75 21.27 -10.37
C SER A 20 -16.41 21.40 -9.62
N LEU A 21 -16.42 21.02 -8.34
CA LEU A 21 -15.24 20.65 -7.56
C LEU A 21 -15.40 19.18 -7.18
N VAL A 22 -14.38 18.36 -7.47
CA VAL A 22 -14.39 16.93 -7.11
C VAL A 22 -14.63 16.79 -5.61
N ASP A 23 -15.67 16.04 -5.23
CA ASP A 23 -15.99 15.79 -3.82
C ASP A 23 -15.09 14.68 -3.26
N VAL A 24 -13.87 15.07 -2.90
CA VAL A 24 -12.87 14.15 -2.34
C VAL A 24 -13.36 13.49 -1.06
N GLU A 25 -14.22 14.14 -0.28
CA GLU A 25 -14.71 13.58 0.98
C GLU A 25 -15.75 12.47 0.76
N ALA A 26 -16.63 12.62 -0.23
CA ALA A 26 -17.47 11.51 -0.70
C ALA A 26 -16.61 10.34 -1.20
N LEU A 27 -15.56 10.62 -1.99
CA LEU A 27 -14.66 9.58 -2.48
C LEU A 27 -13.95 8.84 -1.33
N ARG A 28 -13.48 9.55 -0.29
CA ARG A 28 -12.91 8.94 0.93
C ARG A 28 -13.91 8.03 1.62
N ARG A 29 -15.15 8.50 1.84
CA ARG A 29 -16.22 7.69 2.45
C ARG A 29 -16.47 6.40 1.66
N HIS A 30 -16.51 6.47 0.33
CA HIS A 30 -16.70 5.28 -0.51
C HIS A 30 -15.51 4.32 -0.45
N ALA A 31 -14.28 4.83 -0.44
CA ALA A 31 -13.07 4.01 -0.33
C ALA A 31 -12.95 3.30 1.03
N VAL A 32 -13.42 3.93 2.12
CA VAL A 32 -13.44 3.34 3.47
C VAL A 32 -14.58 2.34 3.66
N SER A 33 -15.77 2.67 3.14
CA SER A 33 -16.99 1.84 3.30
C SER A 33 -16.86 0.42 2.74
N MET A 34 -17.79 -0.45 3.12
CA MET A 34 -17.87 -1.87 2.72
C MET A 34 -17.52 -2.09 1.24
N GLY A 35 -16.66 -3.07 0.99
CA GLY A 35 -16.15 -3.43 -0.34
C GLY A 35 -15.18 -2.44 -0.99
N GLY A 36 -14.89 -1.29 -0.36
CA GLY A 36 -13.96 -0.28 -0.88
C GLY A 36 -14.30 0.18 -2.30
N LEU A 37 -13.28 0.48 -3.10
CA LEU A 37 -13.43 0.70 -4.53
C LEU A 37 -13.28 -0.68 -5.21
N PHE A 38 -14.35 -1.21 -5.80
CA PHE A 38 -14.46 -2.66 -6.04
C PHE A 38 -13.87 -3.15 -7.38
N HIS A 39 -13.38 -2.26 -8.26
CA HIS A 39 -12.59 -2.65 -9.45
C HIS A 39 -11.58 -1.58 -9.87
N SER A 40 -10.62 -1.99 -10.71
CA SER A 40 -9.48 -1.14 -11.11
C SER A 40 -9.89 0.12 -11.87
N ASP A 41 -10.96 0.11 -12.65
CA ASP A 41 -11.38 1.31 -13.42
C ASP A 41 -11.83 2.46 -12.52
N ILE A 42 -12.57 2.16 -11.44
CA ILE A 42 -12.89 3.14 -10.40
C ILE A 42 -11.60 3.63 -9.73
N ARG A 43 -10.71 2.72 -9.33
CA ARG A 43 -9.45 3.08 -8.65
C ARG A 43 -8.57 4.00 -9.51
N ARG A 44 -8.48 3.73 -10.81
CA ARG A 44 -7.75 4.58 -11.78
C ARG A 44 -8.28 6.01 -11.84
N ARG A 45 -9.56 6.22 -11.56
CA ARG A 45 -10.21 7.54 -11.53
C ARG A 45 -10.14 8.19 -10.14
N VAL A 46 -10.24 7.40 -9.08
CA VAL A 46 -10.40 7.88 -7.70
C VAL A 46 -9.06 8.04 -6.96
N TRP A 47 -8.13 7.08 -7.05
CA TRP A 47 -6.87 7.15 -6.30
C TRP A 47 -6.07 8.44 -6.58
N PRO A 48 -5.93 8.92 -7.84
CA PRO A 48 -5.26 10.20 -8.08
C PRO A 48 -5.92 11.36 -7.35
N LYS A 49 -7.26 11.36 -7.20
CA LYS A 49 -7.99 12.40 -6.48
C LYS A 49 -7.77 12.33 -4.97
N LEU A 50 -7.67 11.13 -4.40
CA LEU A 50 -7.38 10.94 -2.98
C LEU A 50 -5.99 11.46 -2.61
N VAL A 51 -5.01 11.30 -3.49
CA VAL A 51 -3.63 11.80 -3.28
C VAL A 51 -3.40 13.21 -3.82
N GLY A 52 -4.40 13.85 -4.45
CA GLY A 52 -4.27 15.20 -5.00
C GLY A 52 -3.42 15.31 -6.27
N VAL A 53 -3.28 14.24 -7.04
CA VAL A 53 -2.48 14.19 -8.28
C VAL A 53 -3.35 14.47 -9.51
N ASN A 54 -2.87 15.38 -10.36
CA ASN A 54 -3.41 15.57 -11.69
C ASN A 54 -2.67 14.71 -12.72
N MET A 55 -3.31 13.62 -13.16
CA MET A 55 -2.74 12.69 -14.14
C MET A 55 -2.39 13.32 -15.49
N TYR A 56 -3.02 14.44 -15.88
CA TYR A 56 -2.72 15.12 -17.14
C TYR A 56 -1.33 15.78 -17.17
N HIS A 57 -0.73 16.02 -16.01
CA HIS A 57 0.59 16.64 -15.92
C HIS A 57 1.72 15.60 -15.87
N ILE A 58 1.38 14.32 -15.82
CA ILE A 58 2.35 13.24 -15.73
C ILE A 58 2.87 12.95 -17.12
N LYS A 59 4.16 13.23 -17.33
CA LYS A 59 4.85 12.88 -18.57
C LYS A 59 5.29 11.42 -18.53
N PRO A 60 5.12 10.68 -19.64
CA PRO A 60 5.75 9.38 -19.80
C PRO A 60 7.24 9.44 -19.50
N TYR A 61 7.78 8.35 -18.97
CA TYR A 61 9.22 8.28 -18.77
C TYR A 61 9.93 8.17 -20.13
N GLU A 62 10.52 9.28 -20.59
CA GLU A 62 11.34 9.36 -21.81
C GLU A 62 12.85 9.40 -21.49
N GLY A 63 13.22 9.26 -20.21
CA GLY A 63 14.60 9.39 -19.76
C GLY A 63 15.51 8.26 -20.23
N ALA A 64 16.82 8.52 -20.17
CA ALA A 64 17.85 7.52 -20.44
C ALA A 64 17.66 6.28 -19.54
N PRO A 65 18.20 5.10 -19.93
CA PRO A 65 18.18 3.93 -19.06
C PRO A 65 18.72 4.29 -17.66
N LEU A 66 17.95 4.01 -16.61
CA LEU A 66 18.34 4.23 -15.20
C LEU A 66 19.35 3.15 -14.76
N THR A 67 20.46 3.05 -15.49
CA THR A 67 21.49 2.03 -15.31
C THR A 67 22.42 2.37 -14.16
N GLU A 68 22.61 3.65 -13.87
CA GLU A 68 23.51 4.17 -12.84
C GLU A 68 22.71 4.71 -11.64
N HIS A 69 22.32 3.82 -10.73
CA HIS A 69 21.72 4.22 -9.44
C HIS A 69 22.28 3.35 -8.32
N LYS A 70 22.62 3.97 -7.17
CA LYS A 70 23.25 3.30 -6.01
C LYS A 70 22.45 2.06 -5.55
N ASP A 71 21.12 2.17 -5.55
CA ASP A 71 20.23 1.10 -5.07
C ASP A 71 19.81 0.09 -6.15
N ARG A 72 20.27 0.26 -7.41
CA ARG A 72 19.77 -0.54 -8.55
C ARG A 72 19.91 -2.04 -8.34
N ALA A 73 21.05 -2.49 -7.83
CA ALA A 73 21.31 -3.91 -7.59
C ALA A 73 20.31 -4.51 -6.60
N GLN A 74 20.02 -3.79 -5.51
CA GLN A 74 19.07 -4.21 -4.49
C GLN A 74 17.64 -4.23 -5.05
N VAL A 75 17.21 -3.15 -5.72
CA VAL A 75 15.87 -3.09 -6.33
C VAL A 75 15.68 -4.23 -7.33
N LEU A 76 16.66 -4.52 -8.17
CA LEU A 76 16.59 -5.61 -9.15
C LEU A 76 16.41 -6.98 -8.48
N LEU A 77 17.14 -7.25 -7.40
CA LEU A 77 17.01 -8.50 -6.64
C LEU A 77 15.61 -8.67 -6.05
N ASP A 78 15.05 -7.59 -5.50
CA ASP A 78 13.75 -7.61 -4.85
C ASP A 78 12.60 -7.71 -5.87
N VAL A 79 12.68 -6.99 -6.98
CA VAL A 79 11.73 -7.10 -8.10
C VAL A 79 11.68 -8.52 -8.65
N ARG A 80 12.83 -9.19 -8.80
CA ARG A 80 12.90 -10.59 -9.25
C ARG A 80 12.22 -11.56 -8.28
N ARG A 81 12.12 -11.21 -7.00
CA ARG A 81 11.47 -12.02 -5.94
C ARG A 81 9.98 -11.73 -5.79
N CYS A 82 9.44 -10.71 -6.47
CA CYS A 82 8.04 -10.27 -6.36
C CYS A 82 7.02 -11.20 -7.07
N SER A 83 7.45 -12.38 -7.56
CA SER A 83 6.59 -13.32 -8.30
C SER A 83 5.30 -13.73 -7.57
N ARG A 84 5.28 -13.67 -6.23
CA ARG A 84 4.10 -14.00 -5.41
C ARG A 84 2.93 -13.03 -5.58
N ARG A 85 3.18 -11.80 -6.01
CA ARG A 85 2.19 -10.72 -6.17
C ARG A 85 1.68 -10.61 -7.62
N ILE A 86 2.41 -11.19 -8.56
CA ILE A 86 2.05 -11.19 -9.97
C ILE A 86 1.02 -12.31 -10.21
N PRO A 87 -0.10 -12.04 -10.92
CA PRO A 87 -1.10 -13.05 -11.20
C PRO A 87 -0.53 -14.30 -11.89
N GLU A 88 -0.94 -15.49 -11.42
CA GLU A 88 -0.40 -16.78 -11.90
C GLU A 88 -0.71 -17.04 -13.38
N HIS A 89 -1.81 -16.48 -13.91
CA HIS A 89 -2.20 -16.63 -15.31
C HIS A 89 -1.38 -15.78 -16.28
N TYR A 90 -0.47 -14.92 -15.81
CA TYR A 90 0.40 -14.14 -16.68
C TYR A 90 1.51 -15.02 -17.28
N SER A 91 1.74 -14.86 -18.59
CA SER A 91 2.87 -15.49 -19.28
C SER A 91 4.20 -14.97 -18.73
N GLU A 92 5.26 -15.77 -18.86
CA GLU A 92 6.58 -15.39 -18.35
C GLU A 92 7.09 -14.08 -18.98
N THR A 93 6.86 -13.88 -20.28
CA THR A 93 7.15 -12.60 -20.96
C THR A 93 6.43 -11.42 -20.30
N ARG A 94 5.13 -11.57 -20.00
CA ARG A 94 4.36 -10.52 -19.33
C ARG A 94 4.85 -10.26 -17.89
N ARG A 95 5.30 -11.30 -17.19
CA ARG A 95 5.90 -11.13 -15.85
C ARG A 95 7.21 -10.36 -15.92
N GLN A 96 8.07 -10.69 -16.86
CA GLN A 96 9.34 -9.99 -17.09
C GLN A 96 9.10 -8.53 -17.46
N GLU A 97 8.16 -8.24 -18.37
CA GLU A 97 7.77 -6.86 -18.70
C GLU A 97 7.28 -6.07 -17.48
N LEU A 98 6.50 -6.70 -16.59
CA LEU A 98 6.04 -6.06 -15.35
C LEU A 98 7.18 -5.82 -14.37
N GLN A 99 8.11 -6.76 -14.24
CA GLN A 99 9.31 -6.59 -13.42
C GLN A 99 10.18 -5.45 -13.94
N GLU A 100 10.37 -5.34 -15.26
CA GLU A 100 11.10 -4.23 -15.86
C GLU A 100 10.41 -2.89 -15.63
N LYS A 101 9.07 -2.83 -15.81
CA LYS A 101 8.28 -1.64 -15.49
C LYS A 101 8.40 -1.26 -14.01
N LEU A 102 8.31 -2.23 -13.11
CA LEU A 102 8.44 -2.01 -11.66
C LEU A 102 9.81 -1.46 -11.29
N LEU A 103 10.87 -2.04 -11.86
CA LEU A 103 12.23 -1.57 -11.70
C LEU A 103 12.37 -0.12 -12.18
N ARG A 104 11.85 0.21 -13.37
CA ARG A 104 11.90 1.58 -13.90
C ARG A 104 11.16 2.57 -13.02
N VAL A 105 9.94 2.26 -12.56
CA VAL A 105 9.18 3.15 -11.67
C VAL A 105 9.97 3.44 -10.39
N ILE A 106 10.49 2.41 -9.73
CA ILE A 106 11.22 2.57 -8.47
C ILE A 106 12.50 3.39 -8.69
N LEU A 107 13.28 3.07 -9.72
CA LEU A 107 14.51 3.82 -10.00
C LEU A 107 14.23 5.27 -10.42
N ARG A 108 13.14 5.52 -11.15
CA ARG A 108 12.74 6.87 -11.53
C ARG A 108 12.43 7.70 -10.29
N LEU A 109 11.65 7.15 -9.37
CA LEU A 109 11.34 7.79 -8.08
C LEU A 109 12.62 8.11 -7.29
N LEU A 110 13.53 7.14 -7.14
CA LEU A 110 14.76 7.35 -6.37
C LEU A 110 15.73 8.34 -7.05
N SER A 111 15.75 8.37 -8.38
CA SER A 111 16.61 9.30 -9.13
C SER A 111 16.09 10.74 -9.06
N GLU A 112 14.77 10.92 -9.02
CA GLU A 112 14.14 12.24 -8.90
C GLU A 112 14.08 12.75 -7.44
N HIS A 113 14.25 11.85 -6.46
CA HIS A 113 14.34 12.19 -5.03
C HIS A 113 15.62 11.61 -4.40
N PRO A 114 16.79 12.24 -4.61
CA PRO A 114 18.09 11.72 -4.16
C PRO A 114 18.24 11.60 -2.64
N ASP A 115 17.39 12.28 -1.86
CA ASP A 115 17.34 12.22 -0.40
C ASP A 115 16.63 10.95 0.12
N LEU A 116 15.95 10.20 -0.75
CA LEU A 116 15.31 8.95 -0.40
C LEU A 116 16.29 7.77 -0.48
N HIS A 117 16.11 6.83 0.43
CA HIS A 117 16.85 5.59 0.50
C HIS A 117 15.91 4.41 0.28
N TYR A 118 16.29 3.51 -0.63
CA TYR A 118 15.51 2.29 -0.87
C TYR A 118 15.54 1.38 0.36
N TYR A 119 14.37 0.88 0.75
CA TYR A 119 14.25 -0.18 1.75
C TYR A 119 13.62 -1.45 1.13
N GLN A 120 14.05 -2.61 1.63
CA GLN A 120 13.53 -3.89 1.18
C GLN A 120 12.05 -4.04 1.59
N GLY A 121 11.19 -4.15 0.57
CA GLY A 121 9.73 -4.23 0.73
C GLY A 121 8.98 -3.08 0.04
N PHE A 122 9.65 -1.98 -0.31
CA PHE A 122 9.02 -0.86 -1.02
C PHE A 122 8.37 -1.29 -2.35
N HIS A 123 8.98 -2.26 -3.03
CA HIS A 123 8.46 -2.83 -4.28
C HIS A 123 7.07 -3.48 -4.13
N ASP A 124 6.72 -4.01 -2.96
CA ASP A 124 5.39 -4.59 -2.69
C ASP A 124 4.28 -3.53 -2.67
N ILE A 125 4.61 -2.28 -2.31
CA ILE A 125 3.70 -1.14 -2.44
C ILE A 125 3.55 -0.77 -3.92
N VAL A 126 4.68 -0.52 -4.60
CA VAL A 126 4.69 0.01 -5.97
C VAL A 126 4.02 -0.94 -6.96
N ILE A 127 4.21 -2.26 -6.82
CA ILE A 127 3.60 -3.25 -7.72
C ILE A 127 2.08 -3.20 -7.70
N THR A 128 1.46 -2.86 -6.56
CA THR A 128 0.01 -2.77 -6.44
C THR A 128 -0.54 -1.67 -7.35
N PHE A 129 0.10 -0.50 -7.36
CA PHE A 129 -0.28 0.59 -8.26
C PHE A 129 0.01 0.27 -9.73
N LEU A 130 1.14 -0.39 -10.00
CA LEU A 130 1.52 -0.81 -11.34
C LEU A 130 0.49 -1.78 -11.96
N LEU A 131 0.02 -2.75 -11.18
CA LEU A 131 -1.00 -3.71 -11.61
C LEU A 131 -2.37 -3.07 -11.84
N VAL A 132 -2.66 -1.94 -11.18
CA VAL A 132 -3.94 -1.23 -11.31
C VAL A 132 -3.97 -0.29 -12.51
N GLY A 133 -2.91 0.52 -12.72
CA GLY A 133 -2.94 1.59 -13.72
C GLY A 133 -1.73 1.71 -14.62
N GLY A 134 -0.74 0.82 -14.52
CA GLY A 134 0.46 0.87 -15.34
C GLY A 134 1.53 1.83 -14.79
N GLU A 135 2.56 2.06 -15.61
CA GLU A 135 3.83 2.68 -15.20
C GLU A 135 3.65 4.13 -14.75
N ASP A 136 3.07 4.97 -15.60
CA ASP A 136 2.89 6.40 -15.30
C ASP A 136 1.91 6.63 -14.15
N PHE A 137 0.86 5.81 -14.06
CA PHE A 137 -0.09 5.85 -12.95
C PHE A 137 0.58 5.50 -11.61
N ALA A 138 1.37 4.43 -11.60
CA ALA A 138 2.09 4.02 -10.41
C ALA A 138 3.09 5.07 -9.97
N TYR A 139 3.90 5.57 -10.90
CA TYR A 139 4.83 6.65 -10.63
C TYR A 139 4.10 7.88 -10.08
N ALA A 140 3.04 8.36 -10.74
CA ALA A 140 2.34 9.57 -10.35
C ALA A 140 1.82 9.56 -8.91
N ILE A 141 1.21 8.45 -8.50
CA ILE A 141 0.67 8.30 -7.15
C ILE A 141 1.78 8.08 -6.14
N VAL A 142 2.69 7.14 -6.42
CA VAL A 142 3.75 6.78 -5.48
C VAL A 142 4.71 7.96 -5.26
N ASN A 143 4.94 8.79 -6.28
CA ASN A 143 5.72 10.03 -6.18
C ASN A 143 5.22 10.97 -5.08
N VAL A 144 3.90 11.03 -4.85
CA VAL A 144 3.32 11.78 -3.73
C VAL A 144 3.45 10.99 -2.42
N LEU A 145 3.25 9.67 -2.45
CA LEU A 145 3.33 8.85 -1.25
C LEU A 145 4.72 8.85 -0.61
N VAL A 146 5.79 8.82 -1.42
CA VAL A 146 7.17 8.83 -0.91
C VAL A 146 7.58 10.16 -0.29
N GLN A 147 6.85 11.24 -0.57
CA GLN A 147 7.05 12.55 0.06
C GLN A 147 6.22 12.72 1.35
N HIS A 148 5.27 11.82 1.61
CA HIS A 148 4.35 11.92 2.74
C HIS A 148 4.24 10.58 3.49
N HIS A 149 3.32 9.71 3.07
CA HIS A 149 2.92 8.50 3.79
C HIS A 149 4.04 7.50 4.01
N ILE A 150 4.99 7.44 3.08
CA ILE A 150 6.09 6.46 3.06
C ILE A 150 7.43 7.12 3.42
N ARG A 151 7.47 8.46 3.52
CA ARG A 151 8.71 9.26 3.60
C ARG A 151 9.63 8.82 4.73
N ASP A 152 9.08 8.57 5.92
CA ASP A 152 9.85 8.21 7.11
C ASP A 152 10.42 6.78 7.06
N PHE A 153 9.91 5.91 6.17
CA PHE A 153 10.49 4.58 5.91
C PHE A 153 11.65 4.63 4.91
N MET A 154 11.83 5.76 4.22
CA MET A 154 12.86 5.97 3.20
C MET A 154 14.01 6.87 3.68
N ASP A 155 14.10 7.11 4.99
CA ASP A 155 15.28 7.76 5.58
C ASP A 155 16.53 6.86 5.49
N ALA A 156 17.70 7.47 5.61
CA ALA A 156 18.98 6.77 5.59
C ALA A 156 19.15 5.76 6.74
N ASP A 157 18.45 5.99 7.85
CA ASP A 157 18.40 5.12 9.01
C ASP A 157 16.94 4.79 9.40
N MET A 158 16.79 3.89 10.38
CA MET A 158 15.48 3.43 10.82
C MET A 158 14.90 4.24 11.99
N ASP A 159 15.51 5.32 12.44
CA ASP A 159 15.14 5.94 13.72
C ASP A 159 13.73 6.52 13.69
N ARG A 160 13.31 7.17 12.60
CA ARG A 160 11.91 7.60 12.44
C ARG A 160 10.95 6.43 12.36
N THR A 161 11.32 5.37 11.65
CA THR A 161 10.54 4.14 11.55
C THR A 161 10.32 3.53 12.95
N LYS A 162 11.35 3.51 13.80
CA LYS A 162 11.24 3.05 15.19
C LYS A 162 10.25 3.89 16.00
N VAL A 163 10.26 5.22 15.82
CA VAL A 163 9.29 6.12 16.47
C VAL A 163 7.86 5.79 16.03
N ILE A 164 7.63 5.58 14.73
CA ILE A 164 6.32 5.20 14.20
C ILE A 164 5.85 3.88 14.81
N ILE A 165 6.72 2.88 14.87
CA ILE A 165 6.43 1.57 15.49
C ILE A 165 6.04 1.72 16.97
N CYS A 166 6.67 2.64 17.70
CA CYS A 166 6.37 2.89 19.09
C CYS A 166 4.93 3.42 19.33
N TYR A 167 4.26 4.00 18.33
CA TYR A 167 2.84 4.34 18.44
C TYR A 167 1.93 3.12 18.59
N LEU A 168 2.40 1.92 18.27
CA LEU A 168 1.65 0.69 18.49
C LEU A 168 1.46 0.39 19.98
N ARG A 169 2.42 0.77 20.82
CA ARG A 169 2.38 0.51 22.27
C ARG A 169 1.14 1.07 22.97
N PRO A 170 0.82 2.38 22.88
CA PRO A 170 -0.37 2.92 23.52
C PRO A 170 -1.65 2.29 22.96
N LEU A 171 -1.71 1.97 21.66
CA LEU A 171 -2.85 1.29 21.05
C LEU A 171 -3.07 -0.10 21.63
N LEU A 172 -2.02 -0.93 21.71
CA LEU A 172 -2.08 -2.25 22.31
C LEU A 172 -2.43 -2.19 23.80
N ARG A 173 -2.01 -1.16 24.52
CA ARG A 173 -2.39 -0.97 25.93
C ARG A 173 -3.88 -0.68 26.10
N LEU A 174 -4.49 0.04 25.15
CA LEU A 174 -5.93 0.32 25.16
C LEU A 174 -6.73 -0.94 24.82
N GLU A 175 -6.28 -1.73 23.85
CA GLU A 175 -6.95 -2.96 23.43
C GLU A 175 -6.75 -4.13 24.42
N SER A 176 -5.50 -4.39 24.84
CA SER A 176 -5.14 -5.48 25.75
C SER A 176 -3.86 -5.20 26.55
N ARG A 177 -4.03 -4.76 27.80
CA ARG A 177 -2.92 -4.60 28.76
C ARG A 177 -2.16 -5.89 29.03
N THR A 178 -2.78 -7.06 28.84
CA THR A 178 -2.10 -8.35 29.04
C THR A 178 -1.14 -8.61 27.88
N LEU A 179 -1.58 -8.39 26.64
CA LEU A 179 -0.73 -8.54 25.46
C LEU A 179 0.41 -7.51 25.46
N GLU A 180 0.13 -6.24 25.78
CA GLU A 180 1.17 -5.21 25.85
C GLU A 180 2.24 -5.56 26.89
N ARG A 181 1.84 -6.03 28.08
CA ARG A 181 2.80 -6.48 29.11
C ARG A 181 3.61 -7.69 28.66
N PHE A 182 3.01 -8.62 27.94
CA PHE A 182 3.72 -9.79 27.41
C PHE A 182 4.79 -9.37 26.40
N ILE A 183 4.45 -8.54 25.41
CA ILE A 183 5.38 -8.03 24.40
C ILE A 183 6.47 -7.16 25.06
N HIS A 184 6.10 -6.32 26.03
CA HIS A 184 7.07 -5.50 26.72
C HIS A 184 8.08 -6.33 27.51
N LYS A 185 7.63 -7.39 28.19
CA LYS A 185 8.49 -8.31 28.95
C LYS A 185 9.37 -9.19 28.08
N SER A 186 8.97 -9.47 26.84
CA SER A 186 9.78 -10.29 25.92
C SER A 186 10.97 -9.52 25.35
N GLU A 187 11.13 -8.23 25.69
CA GLU A 187 12.12 -7.31 25.10
C GLU A 187 12.04 -7.23 23.57
N CYS A 188 10.95 -7.75 23.00
CA CYS A 188 10.60 -7.58 21.61
C CYS A 188 10.10 -6.15 21.48
N ALA A 189 10.99 -5.24 21.09
CA ALA A 189 10.55 -3.98 20.51
C ALA A 189 9.53 -4.32 19.39
N TYR A 190 8.49 -3.50 19.24
CA TYR A 190 7.28 -3.77 18.44
C TYR A 190 7.52 -3.99 16.92
N TYR A 191 8.76 -4.29 16.51
CA TYR A 191 9.25 -4.63 15.18
C TYR A 191 8.52 -5.80 14.50
N PHE A 192 7.75 -6.62 15.21
CA PHE A 192 6.95 -7.67 14.56
C PHE A 192 6.01 -7.11 13.48
N CYS A 193 5.55 -5.86 13.64
CA CYS A 193 4.68 -5.18 12.68
C CYS A 193 5.45 -4.42 11.58
N LEU A 194 6.79 -4.35 11.66
CA LEU A 194 7.61 -3.54 10.73
C LEU A 194 7.31 -3.91 9.27
N SER A 195 7.34 -5.22 8.96
CA SER A 195 7.07 -5.71 7.60
C SER A 195 5.67 -5.33 7.11
N TRP A 196 4.70 -5.22 8.01
CA TRP A 196 3.34 -4.81 7.67
C TRP A 196 3.29 -3.32 7.33
N LEU A 197 3.94 -2.48 8.12
CA LEU A 197 3.96 -1.04 7.89
C LEU A 197 4.69 -0.68 6.60
N ILE A 198 5.90 -1.19 6.40
CA ILE A 198 6.75 -0.79 5.27
C ILE A 198 6.28 -1.38 3.92
N THR A 199 5.44 -2.42 3.94
CA THR A 199 4.87 -3.01 2.71
C THR A 199 3.40 -2.68 2.52
N TRP A 200 2.79 -1.86 3.39
CA TRP A 200 1.34 -1.69 3.48
C TRP A 200 0.61 -3.05 3.46
N PHE A 201 1.10 -3.99 4.27
CA PHE A 201 0.63 -5.36 4.40
C PHE A 201 0.73 -6.21 3.11
N GLY A 202 1.35 -5.68 2.05
CA GLY A 202 1.55 -6.36 0.78
C GLY A 202 2.35 -7.66 0.89
N HIS A 203 3.18 -7.79 1.95
CA HIS A 203 3.88 -9.04 2.25
C HIS A 203 2.95 -10.16 2.75
N VAL A 204 1.86 -9.81 3.45
CA VAL A 204 0.91 -10.78 4.05
C VAL A 204 -0.22 -11.09 3.08
N VAL A 205 -0.75 -10.05 2.43
CA VAL A 205 -1.83 -10.14 1.47
C VAL A 205 -1.27 -10.61 0.13
N ARG A 206 -1.86 -11.64 -0.48
CA ARG A 206 -1.35 -12.18 -1.76
C ARG A 206 -2.20 -11.74 -2.95
N ARG A 207 -3.51 -11.59 -2.74
CA ARG A 207 -4.42 -11.29 -3.84
C ARG A 207 -4.44 -9.80 -4.11
N LEU A 208 -4.55 -9.44 -5.39
CA LEU A 208 -4.56 -8.05 -5.82
C LEU A 208 -5.80 -7.30 -5.32
N ASP A 209 -6.97 -7.95 -5.30
CA ASP A 209 -8.21 -7.37 -4.80
C ASP A 209 -8.12 -7.00 -3.31
N GLU A 210 -7.60 -7.89 -2.48
CA GLU A 210 -7.36 -7.63 -1.06
C GLU A 210 -6.36 -6.48 -0.84
N ALA A 211 -5.27 -6.44 -1.62
CA ALA A 211 -4.30 -5.38 -1.50
C ALA A 211 -4.85 -4.03 -1.95
N CYS A 212 -5.60 -4.01 -3.05
CA CYS A 212 -6.26 -2.81 -3.52
C CYS A 212 -7.29 -2.32 -2.49
N ARG A 213 -8.02 -3.21 -1.82
CA ARG A 213 -8.97 -2.84 -0.75
C ARG A 213 -8.27 -2.16 0.43
N LEU A 214 -7.07 -2.63 0.79
CA LEU A 214 -6.22 -1.96 1.78
C LEU A 214 -5.74 -0.59 1.29
N VAL A 215 -5.26 -0.51 0.04
CA VAL A 215 -4.84 0.77 -0.55
C VAL A 215 -5.99 1.77 -0.60
N ASP A 216 -7.21 1.35 -0.96
CA ASP A 216 -8.42 2.19 -0.92
C ASP A 216 -8.59 2.82 0.48
N PHE A 217 -8.51 2.00 1.52
CA PHE A 217 -8.63 2.45 2.90
C PHE A 217 -7.50 3.38 3.33
N LEU A 218 -6.24 3.01 3.03
CA LEU A 218 -5.06 3.75 3.46
C LEU A 218 -4.95 5.11 2.77
N LEU A 219 -5.23 5.20 1.46
CA LEU A 219 -5.24 6.47 0.73
C LEU A 219 -6.36 7.41 1.18
N ALA A 220 -7.46 6.85 1.68
CA ALA A 220 -8.58 7.63 2.19
C ALA A 220 -8.42 8.04 3.66
N SER A 221 -7.36 7.59 4.33
CA SER A 221 -7.15 7.73 5.77
C SER A 221 -5.93 8.59 6.11
N HIS A 222 -5.74 8.86 7.40
CA HIS A 222 -4.55 9.54 7.91
C HIS A 222 -3.28 8.69 7.66
N PRO A 223 -2.09 9.27 7.38
CA PRO A 223 -0.85 8.52 7.14
C PRO A 223 -0.43 7.51 8.22
N LEU A 224 -0.85 7.72 9.47
CA LEU A 224 -0.61 6.78 10.59
C LEU A 224 -1.58 5.60 10.64
N MET A 225 -2.59 5.55 9.76
CA MET A 225 -3.58 4.47 9.75
C MET A 225 -3.01 3.04 9.65
N PRO A 226 -1.89 2.77 8.93
CA PRO A 226 -1.25 1.45 8.98
C PRO A 226 -0.88 0.99 10.40
N VAL A 227 -0.55 1.92 11.31
CA VAL A 227 -0.24 1.60 12.72
C VAL A 227 -1.51 1.17 13.45
N TYR A 228 -2.62 1.90 13.26
CA TYR A 228 -3.91 1.54 13.84
C TYR A 228 -4.38 0.17 13.35
N LEU A 229 -4.26 -0.08 12.05
CA LEU A 229 -4.60 -1.38 11.48
C LEU A 229 -3.73 -2.49 12.07
N SER A 230 -2.43 -2.24 12.30
CA SER A 230 -1.53 -3.21 12.95
C SER A 230 -1.93 -3.52 14.39
N GLY A 231 -2.43 -2.54 15.15
CA GLY A 231 -2.89 -2.72 16.52
C GLY A 231 -4.26 -3.39 16.61
N ALA A 232 -5.07 -3.24 15.57
CA ALA A 232 -6.39 -3.83 15.47
C ALA A 232 -6.36 -5.32 15.06
N VAL A 233 -5.19 -5.86 14.69
CA VAL A 233 -4.98 -7.31 14.50
C VAL A 233 -5.18 -8.02 15.83
N ARG A 234 -6.42 -8.48 16.07
CA ARG A 234 -6.82 -9.16 17.31
C ARG A 234 -6.31 -10.59 17.37
N GLU A 235 -5.94 -11.02 18.56
CA GLU A 235 -5.80 -12.42 18.92
C GLU A 235 -7.18 -13.11 18.87
N ASN A 236 -7.49 -13.85 17.80
CA ASN A 236 -8.61 -14.79 17.81
C ASN A 236 -8.19 -16.02 18.63
N ALA A 237 -8.17 -15.89 19.95
CA ALA A 237 -7.80 -16.96 20.89
C ALA A 237 -8.85 -18.09 21.01
N HIS A 238 -9.83 -18.18 20.11
CA HIS A 238 -10.91 -19.19 20.16
C HIS A 238 -10.95 -20.15 18.98
N THR A 239 -10.02 -20.07 18.04
CA THR A 239 -9.87 -21.11 17.01
C THR A 239 -8.52 -21.80 17.16
N HIS A 240 -8.54 -23.00 17.74
CA HIS A 240 -7.43 -23.96 17.76
C HIS A 240 -7.15 -24.52 16.36
N THR A 241 -6.92 -23.64 15.39
CA THR A 241 -6.40 -24.02 14.08
C THR A 241 -5.23 -23.10 13.80
N HIS A 242 -4.07 -23.68 13.51
CA HIS A 242 -2.89 -22.98 13.02
C HIS A 242 -3.27 -22.10 11.84
N THR A 243 -3.66 -20.85 12.10
CA THR A 243 -4.12 -19.92 11.09
C THR A 243 -3.11 -18.80 11.03
N THR A 244 -2.39 -18.80 9.93
CA THR A 244 -1.37 -17.83 9.56
C THR A 244 -1.97 -16.41 9.63
N THR A 245 -1.12 -15.41 9.83
CA THR A 245 -1.42 -13.96 9.86
C THR A 245 -2.47 -13.48 8.83
N GLN A 246 -2.61 -14.20 7.71
CA GLN A 246 -3.65 -14.00 6.68
C GLN A 246 -5.10 -14.06 7.18
N THR A 247 -5.45 -14.90 8.16
CA THR A 247 -6.83 -15.05 8.61
C THR A 247 -7.33 -13.83 9.39
N HIS A 248 -6.43 -13.12 10.08
CA HIS A 248 -6.79 -11.97 10.91
C HIS A 248 -7.14 -10.71 10.10
N PHE A 249 -6.60 -10.57 8.88
CA PHE A 249 -6.87 -9.43 8.02
C PHE A 249 -8.21 -9.50 7.28
N LYS A 250 -8.79 -10.70 7.09
CA LYS A 250 -10.09 -10.85 6.41
C LYS A 250 -11.21 -10.06 7.10
N LEU A 251 -11.17 -9.94 8.43
CA LEU A 251 -12.16 -9.17 9.21
C LEU A 251 -12.16 -7.66 8.92
N PHE A 252 -11.10 -7.11 8.30
CA PHE A 252 -11.03 -5.70 7.87
C PHE A 252 -11.38 -5.50 6.39
N LEU A 253 -11.42 -6.60 5.63
CA LEU A 253 -11.63 -6.58 4.18
C LEU A 253 -13.10 -6.82 3.79
N ASP A 254 -13.87 -7.47 4.67
CA ASP A 254 -15.33 -7.64 4.58
C ASP A 254 -16.08 -6.37 5.06
#